data_AF-A0A9W4UUX8-F1
#
_entry.id   AF-A0A9W4UUX8-F1
#
_cell.length_a   1.000
_cell.length_b   1.000
_cell.length_c   1.000
_cell.angle_alpha   90.00
_cell.angle_beta   90.00
_cell.angle_gamma   90.00
#
_symmetry.space_group_name_H-M   'P 1'
#
loop_
_entity.id
_entity.type
_entity.pdbx_description
1 polymer ?
#
loop_
_entity_poly.entity_id
_entity_poly.type
_entity_poly.pdbx_seq_one_letter_code
_entity_poly.pdbx_strand_id
1 'polypeptide(L)'
;MFSSPLHQASRPRFLSSLITTHIRTKMLKSKMATILNNNTGRQFLKAPRIHWILDWDSTITTHDTLSTLVNIAATSSSPSSSSSSPPPPHQPTTIPKQQRIETQWQNLSKAYMQDLKSSTTDQHTENKNDDDDDKGTTPLEKEIQTLIHQESIEARSLQRVISSRIFAGLTDRDICHGAARAVRDGRVEIRKGFWEFYSRFSHSGSGVEGGREEKKAKEGEGGDGAEVTVLSVNWSRTFILACLRAYLASPFAAASRSAGPESVRSEHGGSGEGGGFDVSVDIDVVSNELSNLQPQPQNSSLPTHEGSKTSGTSTGSIHSTFATTTNPSPSLILSSRHKLAILNSLAPPKDKQQGLRIYIGDSPTDFECLLAADIGICMRALRTSRSNSDKSAEEDEDENDGGELSRMMDRVGVKCVRLRDFDARGLEREMEGDQGSEKVVAWVRDFEEVCEWVDRMGWGREGTEGGLSGSGR
;
A
#
# COMPACT_ATOMS: atom_id res chain seq x y z
N MET A 1 14.00 -39.38 40.69
CA MET A 1 13.19 -39.83 39.53
C MET A 1 11.98 -38.91 39.48
N PHE A 2 11.91 -37.85 38.68
CA PHE A 2 12.09 -37.78 37.24
C PHE A 2 12.74 -36.44 36.85
N SER A 3 13.85 -36.50 36.12
CA SER A 3 14.35 -35.38 35.32
C SER A 3 13.46 -35.26 34.07
N SER A 4 12.91 -34.07 33.84
CA SER A 4 12.25 -33.75 32.57
C SER A 4 13.33 -33.40 31.53
N PRO A 5 13.25 -33.91 30.29
CA PRO A 5 14.27 -33.63 29.28
C PRO A 5 14.12 -32.21 28.73
N LEU A 6 15.24 -31.50 28.62
CA LEU A 6 15.37 -30.26 27.87
C LEU A 6 14.77 -30.41 26.47
N HIS A 7 13.97 -29.42 26.07
CA HIS A 7 13.56 -29.19 24.69
C HIS A 7 14.79 -29.05 23.78
N GLN A 8 15.00 -30.04 22.92
CA GLN A 8 15.73 -29.83 21.67
C GLN A 8 14.90 -28.89 20.80
N ALA A 9 15.30 -27.62 20.74
CA ALA A 9 14.79 -26.68 19.77
C ALA A 9 15.09 -27.20 18.36
N SER A 10 14.05 -27.73 17.70
CA SER A 10 14.11 -28.05 16.28
C SER A 10 14.35 -26.74 15.52
N ARG A 11 15.52 -26.62 14.88
CA ARG A 11 15.81 -25.55 13.92
C ARG A 11 14.65 -25.48 12.93
N PRO A 12 13.94 -24.35 12.83
CA PRO A 12 12.72 -24.33 12.05
C PRO A 12 13.06 -24.30 10.54
N ARG A 13 12.28 -25.07 9.75
CA ARG A 13 12.45 -25.32 8.31
C ARG A 13 12.21 -24.09 7.40
N PHE A 14 12.47 -22.86 7.88
CA PHE A 14 12.07 -21.61 7.24
C PHE A 14 12.86 -21.24 5.97
N LEU A 15 14.10 -21.73 5.82
CA LEU A 15 14.94 -21.45 4.63
C LEU A 15 14.42 -22.10 3.33
N SER A 16 13.48 -23.04 3.42
CA SER A 16 12.84 -23.66 2.24
C SER A 16 12.05 -22.66 1.38
N SER A 17 11.57 -21.55 1.96
CA SER A 17 10.82 -20.53 1.21
C SER A 17 11.73 -19.74 0.26
N LEU A 18 12.96 -19.42 0.67
CA LEU A 18 13.92 -18.70 -0.17
C LEU A 18 14.46 -19.55 -1.33
N ILE A 19 14.58 -20.87 -1.15
CA ILE A 19 14.87 -21.84 -2.24
C ILE A 19 13.77 -21.79 -3.34
N THR A 20 12.54 -21.42 -2.98
CA THR A 20 11.44 -21.23 -3.96
C THR A 20 11.66 -20.02 -4.86
N THR A 21 12.41 -19.01 -4.39
CA THR A 21 12.77 -17.83 -5.19
C THR A 21 13.56 -18.22 -6.43
N HIS A 22 14.47 -19.20 -6.31
CA HIS A 22 15.32 -19.64 -7.42
C HIS A 22 14.51 -20.34 -8.53
N ILE A 23 13.44 -21.06 -8.18
CA ILE A 23 12.49 -21.66 -9.14
C ILE A 23 11.65 -20.57 -9.83
N ARG A 24 11.24 -19.53 -9.08
CA ARG A 24 10.48 -18.40 -9.63
C ARG A 24 11.28 -17.57 -10.64
N THR A 25 12.58 -17.32 -10.38
CA THR A 25 13.42 -16.54 -11.30
C THR A 25 13.51 -17.19 -12.68
N LYS A 26 13.63 -18.53 -12.78
CA LYS A 26 13.64 -19.24 -14.07
C LYS A 26 12.30 -19.14 -14.82
N MET A 27 11.16 -19.16 -14.12
CA MET A 27 9.86 -18.97 -14.76
C MET A 27 9.63 -17.53 -15.19
N LEU A 28 10.11 -16.55 -14.42
CA LEU A 28 10.02 -15.13 -14.76
C LEU A 28 10.86 -14.82 -16.01
N LYS A 29 12.05 -15.42 -16.17
CA LYS A 29 12.85 -15.32 -17.41
C LYS A 29 12.06 -15.77 -18.63
N SER A 30 11.46 -16.95 -18.55
CA SER A 30 10.69 -17.51 -19.66
C SER A 30 9.48 -16.63 -20.00
N LYS A 31 8.78 -16.09 -18.99
CA LYS A 31 7.64 -15.19 -19.20
C LYS A 31 8.06 -13.84 -19.76
N MET A 32 9.13 -13.22 -19.23
CA MET A 32 9.63 -11.92 -19.67
C MET A 32 10.21 -11.99 -21.09
N ALA A 33 11.04 -12.99 -21.38
CA ALA A 33 11.54 -13.23 -22.73
C ALA A 33 10.39 -13.44 -23.72
N THR A 34 9.31 -14.10 -23.29
CA THR A 34 8.09 -14.27 -24.10
C THR A 34 7.38 -12.94 -24.37
N ILE A 35 7.25 -12.07 -23.36
CA ILE A 35 6.64 -10.74 -23.51
C ILE A 35 7.48 -9.85 -24.44
N LEU A 36 8.80 -9.88 -24.28
CA LEU A 36 9.73 -9.02 -25.01
C LEU A 36 9.96 -9.46 -26.47
N ASN A 37 9.90 -10.77 -26.76
CA ASN A 37 10.08 -11.28 -28.14
C ASN A 37 8.85 -11.16 -29.05
N ASN A 38 7.69 -10.74 -28.54
CA ASN A 38 6.45 -10.61 -29.33
C ASN A 38 6.56 -9.58 -30.48
N ASN A 39 7.65 -8.80 -30.58
CA ASN A 39 7.94 -7.90 -31.70
C ASN A 39 8.40 -8.60 -33.00
N THR A 40 8.57 -9.93 -33.03
CA THR A 40 9.14 -10.65 -34.19
C THR A 40 8.13 -11.40 -35.07
N GLY A 41 6.82 -11.16 -34.91
CA GLY A 41 5.79 -11.60 -35.87
C GLY A 41 5.33 -13.07 -35.76
N ARG A 42 5.57 -13.74 -34.63
CA ARG A 42 4.97 -15.06 -34.33
C ARG A 42 4.00 -14.95 -33.16
N GLN A 43 2.77 -15.42 -33.39
CA GLN A 43 1.65 -15.64 -32.44
C GLN A 43 1.69 -14.77 -31.18
N PHE A 44 0.86 -13.72 -31.15
CA PHE A 44 0.64 -12.86 -29.98
C PHE A 44 0.30 -13.71 -28.75
N LEU A 45 1.31 -13.97 -27.91
CA LEU A 45 1.08 -14.56 -26.61
C LEU A 45 0.38 -13.51 -25.76
N LYS A 46 -0.80 -13.88 -25.25
CA LYS A 46 -1.66 -13.09 -24.36
C LYS A 46 -0.79 -12.46 -23.27
N ALA A 47 -0.82 -11.14 -23.13
CA ALA A 47 -0.02 -10.42 -22.15
C ALA A 47 -0.28 -11.03 -20.75
N PRO A 48 0.75 -11.19 -19.90
CA PRO A 48 0.50 -11.76 -18.59
C PRO A 48 -0.41 -10.84 -17.80
N ARG A 49 -1.33 -11.45 -17.04
CA ARG A 49 -2.10 -10.74 -16.02
C ARG A 49 -1.13 -10.10 -15.02
N ILE A 50 -1.22 -8.79 -14.81
CA ILE A 50 -0.39 -8.05 -13.85
C ILE A 50 -1.21 -7.77 -12.59
N HIS A 51 -0.64 -8.06 -11.42
CA HIS A 51 -1.22 -7.66 -10.14
C HIS A 51 -0.28 -6.66 -9.48
N TRP A 52 -0.76 -5.43 -9.34
CA TRP A 52 -0.10 -4.35 -8.63
C TRP A 52 -0.53 -4.36 -7.17
N ILE A 53 0.42 -4.49 -6.26
CA ILE A 53 0.21 -4.41 -4.83
C ILE A 53 0.98 -3.21 -4.32
N LEU A 54 0.28 -2.27 -3.69
CA LEU A 54 0.83 -0.97 -3.31
C LEU A 54 0.70 -0.77 -1.80
N ASP A 55 1.74 -0.28 -1.14
CA ASP A 55 1.56 0.32 0.18
C ASP A 55 0.79 1.65 0.10
N TRP A 56 0.24 2.09 1.21
CA TRP A 56 -0.53 3.34 1.32
C TRP A 56 0.36 4.52 1.75
N ASP A 57 0.79 4.52 3.02
CA ASP A 57 1.49 5.63 3.66
C ASP A 57 2.86 5.82 3.02
N SER A 58 3.23 7.05 2.65
CA SER A 58 4.49 7.40 1.98
C SER A 58 4.76 6.71 0.63
N THR A 59 3.91 5.77 0.20
CA THR A 59 3.92 5.17 -1.13
C THR A 59 2.87 5.83 -2.04
N ILE A 60 1.58 5.58 -1.81
CA ILE A 60 0.49 6.27 -2.52
C ILE A 60 0.36 7.71 -2.01
N THR A 61 0.51 7.93 -0.71
CA THR A 61 0.59 9.29 -0.15
C THR A 61 2.03 9.78 -0.15
N THR A 62 2.23 11.10 -0.04
CA THR A 62 3.57 11.68 0.12
C THR A 62 4.13 11.51 1.54
N HIS A 63 3.26 11.29 2.53
CA HIS A 63 3.59 11.23 3.95
C HIS A 63 2.72 10.22 4.72
N ASP A 64 3.14 9.86 5.94
CA ASP A 64 2.35 9.10 6.91
C ASP A 64 1.02 9.79 7.26
N THR A 65 -0.07 9.02 7.32
CA THR A 65 -1.42 9.53 7.54
C THR A 65 -2.03 9.18 8.90
N LEU A 66 -1.33 8.46 9.78
CA LEU A 66 -1.87 8.08 11.10
C LEU A 66 -2.15 9.30 11.99
N SER A 67 -1.27 10.31 11.95
CA SER A 67 -1.48 11.57 12.68
C SER A 67 -2.75 12.30 12.22
N THR A 68 -3.09 12.21 10.93
CA THR A 68 -4.33 12.76 10.37
C THR A 68 -5.54 12.01 10.91
N LEU A 69 -5.51 10.67 10.94
CA LEU A 69 -6.61 9.87 11.50
C LEU A 69 -6.84 10.20 12.99
N VAL A 70 -5.77 10.38 13.76
CA VAL A 70 -5.86 10.81 15.18
C VAL A 70 -6.48 12.20 15.30
N ASN A 71 -6.13 13.15 14.42
CA ASN A 71 -6.72 14.48 14.40
C ASN A 71 -8.23 14.44 14.10
N ILE A 72 -8.67 13.57 13.18
CA ILE A 72 -10.09 13.35 12.91
C ILE A 72 -10.80 12.86 14.20
N ALA A 73 -10.20 11.93 14.93
CA ALA A 73 -10.74 11.49 16.22
C ALA A 73 -10.83 12.63 17.24
N ALA A 74 -9.79 13.47 17.31
CA ALA A 74 -9.70 14.61 18.22
C ALA A 74 -10.77 15.70 17.93
N THR A 75 -11.09 15.92 16.66
CA THR A 75 -12.01 16.98 16.20
C THR A 75 -13.44 16.50 15.93
N SER A 76 -13.69 15.19 15.94
CA SER A 76 -15.03 14.61 15.78
C SER A 76 -15.97 15.10 16.89
N SER A 77 -17.18 15.50 16.49
CA SER A 77 -18.20 15.98 17.43
C SER A 77 -18.68 14.81 18.28
N SER A 78 -18.51 14.88 19.60
CA SER A 78 -19.12 13.87 20.48
C SER A 78 -20.65 14.00 20.40
N PRO A 79 -21.39 12.90 20.19
CA PRO A 79 -22.86 12.90 20.20
C PRO A 79 -23.48 13.40 21.52
N SER A 80 -22.69 13.51 22.59
CA SER A 80 -23.14 13.85 23.94
C SER A 80 -23.23 15.35 24.23
N SER A 81 -22.81 16.26 23.33
CA SER A 81 -22.91 17.70 23.59
C SER A 81 -24.29 18.31 23.30
N SER A 82 -25.23 17.55 22.74
CA SER A 82 -26.60 18.02 22.49
C SER A 82 -27.59 17.66 23.60
N SER A 83 -27.18 17.00 24.69
CA SER A 83 -28.04 16.91 25.86
C SER A 83 -27.99 18.25 26.59
N SER A 84 -29.03 19.06 26.41
CA SER A 84 -29.25 20.40 26.98
C SER A 84 -29.40 20.43 28.52
N SER A 85 -28.92 19.40 29.22
CA SER A 85 -28.93 19.35 30.67
C SER A 85 -27.73 20.15 31.19
N PRO A 86 -27.94 21.23 31.95
CA PRO A 86 -26.85 22.01 32.51
C PRO A 86 -25.96 21.11 33.39
N PRO A 87 -24.63 21.21 33.28
CA PRO A 87 -23.73 20.42 34.11
C PRO A 87 -23.92 20.79 35.59
N PRO A 88 -23.82 19.82 36.52
CA PRO A 88 -23.92 20.09 37.95
C PRO A 88 -22.82 21.07 38.39
N PRO A 89 -23.12 22.04 39.28
CA PRO A 89 -22.28 23.21 39.58
C PRO A 89 -20.91 22.95 40.24
N HIS A 90 -20.47 21.70 40.37
CA HIS A 90 -19.24 21.33 41.07
C HIS A 90 -18.37 20.29 40.36
N GLN A 91 -18.55 20.05 39.06
CA GLN A 91 -17.60 19.20 38.32
C GLN A 91 -16.35 19.99 37.91
N PRO A 92 -15.13 19.46 38.18
CA PRO A 92 -13.89 20.08 37.72
C PRO A 92 -13.91 20.23 36.21
N THR A 93 -13.32 21.34 35.73
CA THR A 93 -13.17 21.68 34.31
C THR A 93 -12.69 20.47 33.52
N THR A 94 -13.59 19.89 32.74
CA THR A 94 -13.27 18.74 31.91
C THR A 94 -12.34 19.20 30.80
N ILE A 95 -11.15 18.59 30.73
CA ILE A 95 -10.18 18.85 29.66
C ILE A 95 -10.89 18.62 28.30
N PRO A 96 -10.82 19.57 27.35
CA PRO A 96 -11.42 19.39 26.03
C PRO A 96 -11.01 18.07 25.38
N LYS A 97 -11.96 17.41 24.69
CA LYS A 97 -11.73 16.11 24.02
C LYS A 97 -10.49 16.13 23.13
N GLN A 98 -10.32 17.20 22.34
CA GLN A 98 -9.16 17.38 21.47
C GLN A 98 -7.84 17.34 22.25
N GLN A 99 -7.73 18.17 23.30
CA GLN A 99 -6.53 18.25 24.12
C GLN A 99 -6.22 16.91 24.81
N ARG A 100 -7.26 16.18 25.24
CA ARG A 100 -7.09 14.83 25.82
C ARG A 100 -6.51 13.85 24.80
N ILE A 101 -7.07 13.78 23.60
CA ILE A 101 -6.61 12.86 22.54
C ILE A 101 -5.18 13.23 22.09
N GLU A 102 -4.88 14.51 21.89
CA GLU A 102 -3.53 14.97 21.54
C GLU A 102 -2.50 14.60 22.63
N THR A 103 -2.83 14.82 23.90
CA THR A 103 -1.96 14.43 25.02
C THR A 103 -1.72 12.92 25.06
N GLN A 104 -2.79 12.12 24.87
CA GLN A 104 -2.66 10.66 24.80
C GLN A 104 -1.79 10.24 23.62
N TRP A 105 -2.00 10.81 22.43
CA TRP A 105 -1.21 10.51 21.24
C TRP A 105 0.28 10.82 21.44
N GLN A 106 0.61 11.99 21.98
CA GLN A 106 2.00 12.35 22.30
C GLN A 106 2.65 11.33 23.25
N ASN A 107 1.93 10.89 24.28
CA ASN A 107 2.42 9.87 25.21
C ASN A 107 2.63 8.51 24.54
N LEU A 108 1.70 8.11 23.65
CA LEU A 108 1.80 6.86 22.87
C LEU A 108 3.01 6.89 21.93
N SER A 109 3.18 7.97 21.16
CA SER A 109 4.34 8.15 20.27
C SER A 109 5.65 8.17 21.04
N LYS A 110 5.70 8.85 22.20
CA LYS A 110 6.90 8.87 23.05
C LYS A 110 7.26 7.47 23.55
N ALA A 111 6.27 6.69 24.00
CA ALA A 111 6.49 5.32 24.45
C ALA A 111 7.00 4.41 23.32
N TYR A 112 6.46 4.56 22.11
CA TYR A 112 6.94 3.84 20.93
C TYR A 112 8.39 4.17 20.59
N MET A 113 8.74 5.47 20.54
CA MET A 113 10.12 5.90 20.28
C MET A 113 11.09 5.42 21.37
N GLN A 114 10.63 5.29 22.61
CA GLN A 114 11.43 4.70 23.69
C GLN A 114 11.67 3.21 23.45
N ASP A 115 10.64 2.43 23.08
CA ASP A 115 10.77 1.01 22.77
C ASP A 115 11.77 0.77 21.62
N LEU A 116 11.70 1.58 20.55
CA LEU A 116 12.64 1.50 19.42
C LEU A 116 14.08 1.80 19.84
N LYS A 117 14.30 2.85 20.65
CA LYS A 117 15.64 3.23 21.15
C LYS A 117 16.24 2.14 22.04
N SER A 118 15.44 1.56 22.93
CA SER A 118 15.87 0.45 23.78
C SER A 118 16.29 -0.75 22.92
N SER A 119 15.48 -1.13 21.94
CA SER A 119 15.78 -2.24 21.04
C SER A 119 17.08 -2.04 20.24
N THR A 120 17.32 -0.84 19.73
CA THR A 120 18.56 -0.54 18.99
C THR A 120 19.80 -0.57 19.89
N THR A 121 19.66 -0.15 21.16
CA THR A 121 20.77 -0.15 22.12
C THR A 121 21.18 -1.58 22.48
N ASP A 122 20.20 -2.45 22.74
CA ASP A 122 20.43 -3.86 23.07
C ASP A 122 21.17 -4.58 21.94
N GLN A 123 20.77 -4.33 20.67
CA GLN A 123 21.43 -4.88 19.49
C GLN A 123 22.90 -4.45 19.34
N HIS A 124 23.25 -3.22 19.72
CA HIS A 124 24.65 -2.75 19.67
C HIS A 124 25.52 -3.33 20.78
N THR A 125 24.93 -3.66 21.94
CA THR A 125 25.67 -4.26 23.05
C THR A 125 25.94 -5.75 22.86
N GLU A 126 25.02 -6.47 22.21
CA GLU A 126 25.22 -7.89 21.89
C GLU A 126 26.26 -8.05 20.77
N ASN A 127 26.18 -7.24 19.71
CA ASN A 127 27.13 -7.32 18.58
C ASN A 127 28.59 -6.92 18.90
N LYS A 128 28.87 -6.32 20.06
CA LYS A 128 30.25 -5.94 20.45
C LYS A 128 31.03 -7.08 21.09
N ASN A 129 30.37 -8.18 21.46
CA ASN A 129 31.03 -9.32 22.11
C ASN A 129 31.30 -10.49 21.15
N ASP A 130 30.84 -10.40 19.90
CA ASP A 130 30.88 -11.47 18.91
C ASP A 130 31.93 -11.21 17.81
N ASP A 131 33.20 -10.99 18.22
CA ASP A 131 34.35 -11.28 17.34
C ASP A 131 34.50 -12.81 17.10
N ASP A 132 33.67 -13.63 17.77
CA ASP A 132 33.51 -15.06 17.52
C ASP A 132 32.53 -15.28 16.35
N ASP A 133 33.04 -15.16 15.12
CA ASP A 133 32.87 -16.14 14.05
C ASP A 133 31.51 -16.89 13.96
N ASP A 134 30.35 -16.19 14.03
CA ASP A 134 29.04 -16.76 13.70
C ASP A 134 28.96 -17.00 12.18
N LYS A 135 29.74 -17.97 11.71
CA LYS A 135 30.02 -18.37 10.32
C LYS A 135 28.78 -18.85 9.55
N GLY A 136 27.59 -18.76 10.13
CA GLY A 136 26.37 -19.31 9.56
C GLY A 136 25.32 -18.29 9.10
N THR A 137 25.26 -17.10 9.70
CA THR A 137 24.11 -16.20 9.51
C THR A 137 24.40 -15.16 8.42
N THR A 138 23.64 -15.23 7.33
CA THR A 138 23.73 -14.28 6.22
C THR A 138 23.21 -12.88 6.62
N PRO A 139 23.66 -11.79 5.95
CA PRO A 139 23.14 -10.45 6.21
C PRO A 139 21.61 -10.35 6.08
N LEU A 140 21.02 -11.05 5.09
CA LEU A 140 19.58 -11.12 4.91
C LEU A 140 18.87 -11.75 6.12
N GLU A 141 19.41 -12.84 6.66
CA GLU A 141 18.85 -13.48 7.85
C GLU A 141 18.91 -12.54 9.07
N LYS A 142 20.03 -11.82 9.25
CA LYS A 142 20.16 -10.83 10.34
C LYS A 142 19.10 -9.74 10.22
N GLU A 143 18.88 -9.20 9.03
CA GLU A 143 17.86 -8.16 8.81
C GLU A 143 16.44 -8.69 9.05
N ILE A 144 16.14 -9.91 8.59
CA ILE A 144 14.85 -10.56 8.87
C ILE A 144 14.65 -10.76 10.37
N GLN A 145 15.69 -11.15 11.14
CA GLN A 145 15.59 -11.27 12.60
C GLN A 145 15.33 -9.91 13.27
N THR A 146 15.97 -8.84 12.79
CA THR A 146 15.69 -7.47 13.26
C THR A 146 14.22 -7.10 13.05
N LEU A 147 13.66 -7.36 11.87
CA LEU A 147 12.25 -7.10 11.58
C LEU A 147 11.30 -7.93 12.46
N ILE A 148 11.63 -9.20 12.72
CA ILE A 148 10.87 -10.06 13.64
C ILE A 148 10.89 -9.49 15.06
N HIS A 149 12.03 -8.99 15.52
CA HIS A 149 12.13 -8.37 16.84
C HIS A 149 11.28 -7.09 16.94
N GLN A 150 11.30 -6.26 15.89
CA GLN A 150 10.49 -5.04 15.79
C GLN A 150 8.98 -5.33 15.82
N GLU A 151 8.53 -6.48 15.31
CA GLU A 151 7.12 -6.87 15.36
C GLU A 151 6.55 -6.86 16.79
N SER A 152 7.35 -7.25 17.78
CA SER A 152 6.93 -7.20 19.19
C SER A 152 6.72 -5.77 19.69
N ILE A 153 7.51 -4.82 19.19
CA ILE A 153 7.42 -3.39 19.51
C ILE A 153 6.15 -2.82 18.87
N GLU A 154 5.90 -3.14 17.61
CA GLU A 154 4.69 -2.71 16.89
C GLU A 154 3.42 -3.23 17.58
N ALA A 155 3.41 -4.51 17.96
CA ALA A 155 2.28 -5.10 18.68
C ALA A 155 2.03 -4.40 20.03
N ARG A 156 3.07 -4.11 20.82
CA ARG A 156 2.92 -3.35 22.08
C ARG A 156 2.43 -1.93 21.83
N SER A 157 2.95 -1.26 20.80
CA SER A 157 2.54 0.09 20.43
C SER A 157 1.06 0.16 20.09
N LEU A 158 0.59 -0.73 19.22
CA LEU A 158 -0.81 -0.82 18.86
C LEU A 158 -1.68 -1.20 20.06
N GLN A 159 -1.23 -2.12 20.92
CA GLN A 159 -1.98 -2.47 22.11
C GLN A 159 -2.19 -1.26 23.03
N ARG A 160 -1.21 -0.35 23.14
CA ARG A 160 -1.37 0.91 23.88
C ARG A 160 -2.40 1.83 23.21
N VAL A 161 -2.40 1.92 21.89
CA VAL A 161 -3.41 2.69 21.12
C VAL A 161 -4.81 2.14 21.39
N ILE A 162 -5.01 0.82 21.27
CA ILE A 162 -6.30 0.16 21.55
C ILE A 162 -6.73 0.43 23.00
N SER A 163 -5.82 0.26 23.96
CA SER A 163 -6.08 0.46 25.39
C SER A 163 -6.42 1.91 25.73
N SER A 164 -5.85 2.88 25.01
CA SER A 164 -6.11 4.31 25.20
C SER A 164 -7.51 4.73 24.76
N ARG A 165 -8.17 3.94 23.90
CA ARG A 165 -9.50 4.21 23.34
C ARG A 165 -9.59 5.58 22.64
N ILE A 166 -8.49 6.10 22.07
CA ILE A 166 -8.48 7.42 21.39
C ILE A 166 -9.46 7.50 20.21
N PHE A 167 -9.79 6.36 19.59
CA PHE A 167 -10.75 6.26 18.48
C PHE A 167 -12.18 5.88 18.93
N ALA A 168 -12.42 5.73 20.25
CA ALA A 168 -13.75 5.38 20.73
C ALA A 168 -14.77 6.50 20.46
N GLY A 169 -15.93 6.12 19.94
CA GLY A 169 -17.00 7.03 19.56
C GLY A 169 -16.88 7.60 18.14
N LEU A 170 -15.82 7.27 17.40
CA LEU A 170 -15.65 7.72 16.03
C LEU A 170 -16.65 7.02 15.11
N THR A 171 -17.34 7.76 14.23
CA THR A 171 -18.28 7.19 13.25
C THR A 171 -17.67 7.13 11.86
N ASP A 172 -18.26 6.31 10.97
CA ASP A 172 -17.93 6.27 9.54
C ASP A 172 -18.06 7.66 8.89
N ARG A 173 -19.10 8.42 9.29
CA ARG A 173 -19.31 9.79 8.84
C ARG A 173 -18.18 10.72 9.27
N ASP A 174 -17.71 10.63 10.51
CA ASP A 174 -16.59 11.44 11.00
C ASP A 174 -15.33 11.16 10.18
N ILE A 175 -15.05 9.88 9.90
CA ILE A 175 -13.90 9.46 9.09
C ILE A 175 -14.03 9.99 7.67
N CYS A 176 -15.18 9.79 7.02
CA CYS A 176 -15.40 10.25 5.65
C CYS A 176 -15.26 11.78 5.52
N HIS A 177 -15.90 12.54 6.41
CA HIS A 177 -15.81 14.00 6.41
C HIS A 177 -14.40 14.49 6.78
N GLY A 178 -13.75 13.83 7.73
CA GLY A 178 -12.39 14.13 8.17
C GLY A 178 -11.35 13.88 7.08
N ALA A 179 -11.45 12.73 6.39
CA ALA A 179 -10.60 12.37 5.26
C ALA A 179 -10.76 13.36 4.11
N ALA A 180 -11.99 13.68 3.72
CA ALA A 180 -12.25 14.64 2.65
C ALA A 180 -11.67 16.03 2.96
N ARG A 181 -11.81 16.47 4.22
CA ARG A 181 -11.17 17.69 4.70
C ARG A 181 -9.65 17.58 4.66
N ALA A 182 -9.06 16.48 5.12
CA ALA A 182 -7.62 16.31 5.14
C ALA A 182 -6.99 16.33 3.74
N VAL A 183 -7.64 15.70 2.76
CA VAL A 183 -7.21 15.76 1.35
C VAL A 183 -7.29 17.18 0.80
N ARG A 184 -8.43 17.86 1.00
CA ARG A 184 -8.62 19.25 0.54
C ARG A 184 -7.61 20.22 1.17
N ASP A 185 -7.31 20.03 2.45
CA ASP A 185 -6.39 20.89 3.20
C ASP A 185 -4.91 20.52 2.95
N GLY A 186 -4.62 19.53 2.09
CA GLY A 186 -3.25 19.08 1.78
C GLY A 186 -2.56 18.28 2.90
N ARG A 187 -3.28 17.87 3.94
CA ARG A 187 -2.75 17.00 5.01
C ARG A 187 -2.63 15.54 4.59
N VAL A 188 -3.40 15.13 3.59
CA VAL A 188 -3.25 13.86 2.87
C VAL A 188 -3.07 14.22 1.41
N GLU A 189 -1.83 14.15 0.94
CA GLU A 189 -1.49 14.42 -0.45
C GLU A 189 -1.21 13.11 -1.17
N ILE A 190 -1.97 12.84 -2.23
CA ILE A 190 -1.76 11.70 -3.11
C ILE A 190 -0.60 12.01 -4.03
N ARG A 191 0.35 11.08 -4.10
CA ARG A 191 1.59 11.20 -4.87
C ARG A 191 1.31 11.41 -6.35
N LYS A 192 2.15 12.24 -6.98
CA LYS A 192 2.07 12.55 -8.42
C LYS A 192 2.02 11.28 -9.27
N GLY A 193 1.17 11.30 -10.29
CA GLY A 193 1.02 10.20 -11.26
C GLY A 193 0.11 9.05 -10.78
N PHE A 194 -0.27 8.98 -9.50
CA PHE A 194 -1.02 7.83 -8.98
C PHE A 194 -2.37 7.66 -9.68
N TRP A 195 -3.09 8.75 -9.96
CA TRP A 195 -4.38 8.66 -10.66
C TRP A 195 -4.25 8.11 -12.08
N GLU A 196 -3.24 8.56 -12.82
CA GLU A 196 -3.00 8.10 -14.18
C GLU A 196 -2.63 6.62 -14.17
N PHE A 197 -1.74 6.23 -13.26
CA PHE A 197 -1.41 4.85 -12.99
C PHE A 197 -2.68 4.01 -12.70
N TYR A 198 -3.49 4.41 -11.73
CA TYR A 198 -4.69 3.67 -11.33
C TYR A 198 -5.71 3.59 -12.47
N SER A 199 -5.96 4.69 -13.17
CA SER A 199 -6.92 4.74 -14.28
C SER A 199 -6.54 3.77 -15.40
N ARG A 200 -5.25 3.67 -15.73
CA ARG A 200 -4.74 2.75 -16.77
C ARG A 200 -4.99 1.28 -16.42
N PHE A 201 -4.91 0.90 -15.15
CA PHE A 201 -4.98 -0.50 -14.74
C PHE A 201 -6.34 -0.92 -14.17
N SER A 202 -7.20 0.00 -13.76
CA SER A 202 -8.54 -0.32 -13.22
C SER A 202 -9.64 -0.43 -14.26
N HIS A 203 -9.50 0.20 -15.44
CA HIS A 203 -10.58 0.22 -16.43
C HIS A 203 -10.56 -0.95 -17.42
N SER A 204 -9.48 -1.74 -17.49
CA SER A 204 -9.33 -2.84 -18.45
C SER A 204 -10.31 -4.02 -18.25
N GLY A 205 -11.16 -4.01 -17.22
CA GLY A 205 -12.19 -5.05 -16.97
C GLY A 205 -13.63 -4.63 -17.28
N SER A 206 -13.86 -3.35 -17.58
CA SER A 206 -15.20 -2.76 -17.70
C SER A 206 -15.49 -2.43 -19.16
N GLY A 207 -15.58 -3.46 -20.01
CA GLY A 207 -16.13 -3.36 -21.38
C GLY A 207 -17.63 -3.05 -21.36
N VAL A 208 -18.03 -1.93 -20.74
CA VAL A 208 -19.39 -1.41 -20.74
C VAL A 208 -19.49 -0.38 -21.86
N GLU A 209 -19.36 -0.85 -23.09
CA GLU A 209 -20.05 -0.22 -24.21
C GLU A 209 -21.24 -1.12 -24.59
N GLY A 210 -22.41 -0.79 -24.05
CA GLY A 210 -23.70 -1.12 -24.65
C GLY A 210 -24.17 -2.57 -24.53
N GLY A 211 -24.68 -2.98 -23.36
CA GLY A 211 -25.44 -4.22 -23.27
C GLY A 211 -25.81 -4.60 -21.84
N ARG A 212 -26.96 -4.13 -21.37
CA ARG A 212 -27.54 -4.46 -20.06
C ARG A 212 -28.14 -5.87 -20.06
N GLU A 213 -27.34 -6.90 -20.38
CA GLU A 213 -27.72 -8.29 -20.19
C GLU A 213 -26.84 -8.96 -19.13
N GLU A 214 -27.52 -9.70 -18.26
CA GLU A 214 -27.04 -10.36 -17.04
C GLU A 214 -25.59 -10.88 -17.12
N LYS A 215 -24.71 -10.30 -16.29
CA LYS A 215 -23.44 -10.92 -15.85
C LYS A 215 -23.75 -12.17 -15.00
N LYS A 216 -24.25 -13.23 -15.63
CA LYS A 216 -24.32 -14.58 -15.05
C LYS A 216 -22.95 -15.20 -15.11
N ALA A 217 -22.25 -15.18 -13.98
CA ALA A 217 -21.37 -16.23 -13.45
C ALA A 217 -20.65 -17.17 -14.44
N LYS A 218 -20.03 -16.65 -15.51
CA LYS A 218 -18.99 -17.40 -16.22
C LYS A 218 -17.67 -17.19 -15.48
N GLU A 219 -17.51 -17.93 -14.38
CA GLU A 219 -16.27 -18.06 -13.60
C GLU A 219 -15.10 -18.73 -14.38
N GLY A 220 -15.27 -18.98 -15.68
CA GLY A 220 -14.36 -19.81 -16.48
C GLY A 220 -13.44 -19.08 -17.45
N GLU A 221 -13.68 -17.80 -17.77
CA GLU A 221 -12.86 -17.08 -18.74
C GLU A 221 -12.03 -16.02 -18.02
N GLY A 222 -10.76 -16.36 -17.77
CA GLY A 222 -9.78 -15.48 -17.12
C GLY A 222 -9.64 -14.16 -17.88
N GLY A 223 -10.27 -13.13 -17.32
CA GLY A 223 -10.14 -11.76 -17.78
C GLY A 223 -8.69 -11.30 -17.67
N ASP A 224 -8.22 -10.63 -18.72
CA ASP A 224 -6.85 -10.15 -18.87
C ASP A 224 -6.53 -8.87 -18.09
N GLY A 225 -7.45 -8.45 -17.22
CA GLY A 225 -7.31 -7.20 -16.50
C GLY A 225 -6.13 -7.22 -15.54
N ALA A 226 -5.38 -6.12 -15.54
CA ALA A 226 -4.52 -5.80 -14.42
C ALA A 226 -5.37 -5.62 -13.15
N GLU A 227 -4.85 -6.06 -12.02
CA GLU A 227 -5.49 -5.90 -10.72
C GLU A 227 -4.67 -4.94 -9.86
N VAL A 228 -5.31 -4.06 -9.10
CA VAL A 228 -4.66 -3.13 -8.18
C VAL A 228 -5.20 -3.34 -6.77
N THR A 229 -4.30 -3.66 -5.84
CA THR A 229 -4.60 -3.85 -4.42
C THR A 229 -3.73 -2.94 -3.58
N VAL A 230 -4.31 -2.27 -2.59
CA VAL A 230 -3.59 -1.55 -1.54
C VAL A 230 -3.39 -2.51 -0.36
N LEU A 231 -2.14 -2.68 0.10
CA LEU A 231 -1.79 -3.48 1.25
C LEU A 231 -1.07 -2.62 2.31
N SER A 232 -1.75 -2.31 3.40
CA SER A 232 -1.28 -1.30 4.36
C SER A 232 -1.33 -1.77 5.82
N VAL A 233 -0.40 -1.26 6.64
CA VAL A 233 -0.43 -1.37 8.11
C VAL A 233 -1.33 -0.31 8.77
N ASN A 234 -1.90 0.63 7.99
CA ASN A 234 -2.77 1.68 8.50
C ASN A 234 -3.95 1.10 9.30
N TRP A 235 -4.45 1.89 10.25
CA TRP A 235 -5.43 1.44 11.25
C TRP A 235 -6.90 1.53 10.79
N SER A 236 -7.18 2.11 9.62
CA SER A 236 -8.53 2.17 9.08
C SER A 236 -8.60 2.09 7.55
N ARG A 237 -9.11 0.96 7.05
CA ARG A 237 -9.48 0.77 5.64
C ARG A 237 -10.48 1.82 5.18
N THR A 238 -11.47 2.11 6.02
CA THR A 238 -12.48 3.15 5.77
C THR A 238 -11.84 4.52 5.53
N PHE A 239 -10.83 4.87 6.33
CA PHE A 239 -10.09 6.12 6.14
C PHE A 239 -9.33 6.17 4.81
N ILE A 240 -8.61 5.09 4.44
CA ILE A 240 -7.91 5.00 3.14
C ILE A 240 -8.89 5.21 1.98
N LEU A 241 -10.00 4.45 1.98
CA LEU A 241 -11.02 4.54 0.93
C LEU A 241 -11.66 5.94 0.86
N ALA A 242 -11.91 6.56 2.01
CA ALA A 242 -12.45 7.92 2.07
C ALA A 242 -11.47 8.96 1.51
N CYS A 243 -10.17 8.83 1.78
CA CYS A 243 -9.14 9.68 1.19
C CYS A 243 -9.09 9.54 -0.33
N LEU A 244 -9.08 8.30 -0.84
CA LEU A 244 -9.09 8.04 -2.28
C LEU A 244 -10.34 8.62 -2.96
N ARG A 245 -11.54 8.38 -2.42
CA ARG A 245 -12.79 8.96 -2.93
C ARG A 245 -12.74 10.49 -2.98
N ALA A 246 -12.30 11.11 -1.88
CA ALA A 246 -12.20 12.55 -1.80
C ALA A 246 -11.21 13.14 -2.80
N TYR A 247 -10.06 12.48 -3.00
CA TYR A 247 -9.08 12.88 -4.00
C TYR A 247 -9.66 12.81 -5.42
N LEU A 248 -10.39 11.74 -5.76
CA LEU A 248 -10.96 11.54 -7.09
C LEU A 248 -12.14 12.46 -7.41
N ALA A 249 -12.87 12.87 -6.37
CA ALA A 249 -13.90 13.91 -6.45
C ALA A 249 -13.30 15.33 -6.51
N SER A 250 -12.02 15.52 -6.21
CA SER A 250 -11.40 16.84 -6.18
C SER A 250 -11.20 17.44 -7.58
N PRO A 251 -11.24 18.79 -7.73
CA PRO A 251 -10.91 19.46 -8.99
C PRO A 251 -9.47 19.17 -9.46
N PHE A 252 -8.56 18.85 -8.55
CA PHE A 252 -7.18 18.52 -8.88
C PHE A 252 -7.11 17.24 -9.72
N ALA A 253 -7.81 16.17 -9.29
CA ALA A 253 -7.94 14.97 -10.09
C ALA A 253 -8.64 15.25 -11.43
N ALA A 254 -9.61 16.18 -11.46
CA ALA A 254 -10.25 16.60 -12.70
C ALA A 254 -9.28 17.30 -13.68
N ALA A 255 -8.36 18.12 -13.17
CA ALA A 255 -7.34 18.77 -13.98
C ALA A 255 -6.39 17.73 -14.60
N SER A 256 -5.94 16.74 -13.82
CA SER A 256 -5.16 15.62 -14.34
C SER A 256 -5.92 14.81 -15.39
N ARG A 257 -7.24 14.62 -15.25
CA ARG A 257 -8.08 13.98 -16.29
C ARG A 257 -8.12 14.78 -17.58
N SER A 258 -8.16 16.12 -17.50
CA SER A 258 -8.27 16.99 -18.68
C SER A 258 -6.97 17.20 -19.44
N ALA A 259 -5.82 16.84 -18.86
CA ALA A 259 -4.51 16.97 -19.51
C ALA A 259 -4.17 15.80 -20.44
N GLY A 260 -5.05 14.79 -20.55
CA GLY A 260 -4.93 13.73 -21.56
C GLY A 260 -5.15 14.25 -22.98
N PRO A 261 -4.67 13.51 -24.01
CA PRO A 261 -4.73 13.94 -25.41
C PRO A 261 -6.16 14.28 -25.83
N GLU A 262 -6.30 15.48 -26.40
CA GLU A 262 -7.53 16.19 -26.78
C GLU A 262 -8.72 15.29 -27.17
N SER A 263 -9.62 15.04 -26.21
CA SER A 263 -10.99 14.65 -26.55
C SER A 263 -11.84 15.91 -26.68
N VAL A 264 -12.31 16.13 -27.90
CA VAL A 264 -13.11 17.25 -28.40
C VAL A 264 -14.24 17.60 -27.42
N ARG A 265 -14.15 18.77 -26.78
CA ARG A 265 -15.20 19.29 -25.88
C ARG A 265 -16.35 19.87 -26.71
N SER A 266 -17.52 19.23 -26.59
CA SER A 266 -18.82 19.84 -26.92
C SER A 266 -19.21 20.80 -25.79
N GLU A 267 -19.26 22.09 -26.08
CA GLU A 267 -19.70 23.12 -25.15
C GLU A 267 -21.23 23.13 -25.07
N HIS A 268 -21.81 22.56 -24.02
CA HIS A 268 -23.20 22.84 -23.61
C HIS A 268 -23.19 23.32 -22.16
N GLY A 269 -23.46 24.62 -21.99
CA GLY A 269 -23.52 25.31 -20.70
C GLY A 269 -24.79 24.97 -19.94
N GLY A 270 -24.64 24.29 -18.80
CA GLY A 270 -25.69 24.08 -17.82
C GLY A 270 -25.11 24.23 -16.41
N SER A 271 -25.41 25.36 -15.75
CA SER A 271 -25.08 25.63 -14.35
C SER A 271 -26.03 24.84 -13.43
N GLY A 272 -25.76 23.57 -13.22
CA GLY A 272 -26.46 22.73 -12.25
C GLY A 272 -25.62 22.55 -10.98
N GLU A 273 -25.92 23.30 -9.93
CA GLU A 273 -25.43 23.02 -8.57
C GLU A 273 -26.07 21.72 -8.05
N GLY A 274 -25.25 20.78 -7.56
CA GLY A 274 -25.70 19.74 -6.64
C GLY A 274 -25.76 18.29 -7.14
N GLY A 275 -25.33 18.00 -8.36
CA GLY A 275 -25.13 16.61 -8.80
C GLY A 275 -23.87 16.01 -8.20
N GLY A 276 -23.96 15.44 -6.98
CA GLY A 276 -22.87 14.69 -6.37
C GLY A 276 -22.52 13.49 -7.23
N PHE A 277 -21.45 13.59 -8.04
CA PHE A 277 -20.89 12.44 -8.74
C PHE A 277 -20.39 11.45 -7.68
N ASP A 278 -21.10 10.33 -7.54
CA ASP A 278 -20.63 9.21 -6.75
C ASP A 278 -19.50 8.52 -7.52
N VAL A 279 -18.27 8.98 -7.28
CA VAL A 279 -17.07 8.38 -7.86
C VAL A 279 -16.79 7.09 -7.09
N SER A 280 -17.27 5.97 -7.62
CA SER A 280 -16.90 4.66 -7.11
C SER A 280 -15.40 4.44 -7.29
N VAL A 281 -14.74 3.97 -6.23
CA VAL A 281 -13.33 3.59 -6.25
C VAL A 281 -13.29 2.08 -6.17
N ASP A 282 -13.05 1.45 -7.30
CA ASP A 282 -12.92 0.00 -7.42
C ASP A 282 -11.46 -0.39 -7.20
N ILE A 283 -10.99 -0.23 -5.96
CA ILE A 283 -9.65 -0.64 -5.53
C ILE A 283 -9.81 -1.55 -4.33
N ASP A 284 -9.18 -2.72 -4.39
CA ASP A 284 -9.14 -3.57 -3.21
C ASP A 284 -8.19 -2.96 -2.19
N VAL A 285 -8.62 -2.89 -0.93
CA VAL A 285 -7.83 -2.34 0.17
C VAL A 285 -7.80 -3.37 1.28
N VAL A 286 -6.61 -3.89 1.54
CA VAL A 286 -6.30 -4.82 2.61
C VAL A 286 -5.49 -4.07 3.66
N SER A 287 -6.14 -3.73 4.78
CA SER A 287 -5.49 -3.00 5.89
C SER A 287 -6.10 -3.42 7.22
N ASN A 288 -5.78 -2.72 8.30
CA ASN A 288 -6.57 -2.83 9.53
C ASN A 288 -7.83 -1.96 9.44
N GLU A 289 -8.79 -2.22 10.32
CA GLU A 289 -10.04 -1.48 10.43
C GLU A 289 -10.45 -1.26 11.89
N LEU A 290 -11.04 -0.08 12.14
CA LEU A 290 -11.65 0.23 13.43
C LEU A 290 -12.95 -0.56 13.55
N SER A 291 -13.09 -1.31 14.65
CA SER A 291 -14.29 -2.07 14.99
C SER A 291 -15.57 -1.23 14.91
N ASN A 292 -16.69 -1.87 14.58
CA ASN A 292 -18.04 -1.30 14.55
C ASN A 292 -18.27 -0.15 13.57
N LEU A 293 -17.34 0.11 12.66
CA LEU A 293 -17.63 0.88 11.46
C LEU A 293 -18.34 -0.07 10.47
N GLN A 294 -19.67 0.03 10.38
CA GLN A 294 -20.37 -0.69 9.31
C GLN A 294 -20.19 0.10 8.01
N PRO A 295 -19.70 -0.54 6.92
CA PRO A 295 -19.75 0.09 5.62
C PRO A 295 -21.22 0.35 5.29
N GLN A 296 -21.59 1.60 5.07
CA GLN A 296 -22.89 1.92 4.48
C GLN A 296 -22.95 1.21 3.11
N PRO A 297 -23.93 0.33 2.87
CA PRO A 297 -24.06 -0.32 1.57
C PRO A 297 -24.28 0.75 0.50
N GLN A 298 -23.39 0.80 -0.49
CA GLN A 298 -23.27 1.89 -1.46
C GLN A 298 -24.50 2.09 -2.38
N ASN A 299 -25.49 1.19 -2.34
CA ASN A 299 -26.59 1.16 -3.31
C ASN A 299 -28.00 1.36 -2.71
N SER A 300 -28.17 1.80 -1.46
CA SER A 300 -29.51 2.17 -0.98
C SER A 300 -29.86 3.60 -1.37
N SER A 301 -30.18 3.80 -2.64
CA SER A 301 -30.83 5.02 -3.12
C SER A 301 -32.19 5.18 -2.42
N LEU A 302 -32.36 6.32 -1.74
CA LEU A 302 -33.55 6.88 -1.07
C LEU A 302 -33.90 6.36 0.34
N PRO A 303 -33.96 7.27 1.35
CA PRO A 303 -34.45 6.97 2.68
C PRO A 303 -35.98 6.94 2.68
N THR A 304 -36.59 5.77 2.58
CA THR A 304 -38.00 5.61 2.97
C THR A 304 -38.09 5.32 4.47
N HIS A 305 -38.51 6.35 5.21
CA HIS A 305 -39.03 6.35 6.59
C HIS A 305 -38.16 5.84 7.76
N GLU A 306 -37.78 6.80 8.61
CA GLU A 306 -37.67 6.77 10.09
C GLU A 306 -37.69 5.40 10.78
N GLY A 307 -36.62 4.63 10.59
CA GLY A 307 -36.23 3.56 11.51
C GLY A 307 -34.76 3.75 11.82
N SER A 308 -34.46 4.29 13.00
CA SER A 308 -33.12 4.63 13.50
C SER A 308 -32.12 3.48 13.31
N LYS A 309 -31.44 3.43 12.15
CA LYS A 309 -30.21 2.67 11.98
C LYS A 309 -29.14 3.49 12.68
N THR A 310 -28.89 3.18 13.95
CA THR A 310 -27.79 3.77 14.70
C THR A 310 -26.51 3.54 13.91
N SER A 311 -25.94 4.61 13.35
CA SER A 311 -24.62 4.55 12.72
C SER A 311 -23.66 3.96 13.75
N GLY A 312 -23.05 2.83 13.43
CA GLY A 312 -22.12 2.17 14.34
C GLY A 312 -21.03 3.14 14.77
N THR A 313 -20.85 3.29 16.09
CA THR A 313 -19.74 4.04 16.67
C THR A 313 -18.60 3.07 16.96
N SER A 314 -17.39 3.48 16.64
CA SER A 314 -16.23 2.64 16.91
C SER A 314 -16.02 2.45 18.41
N THR A 315 -15.67 1.23 18.82
CA THR A 315 -15.23 0.98 20.21
C THR A 315 -13.78 1.37 20.43
N GLY A 316 -13.04 1.72 19.37
CA GLY A 316 -11.59 1.93 19.40
C GLY A 316 -10.76 0.64 19.33
N SER A 317 -11.38 -0.54 19.22
CA SER A 317 -10.68 -1.77 18.87
C SER A 317 -10.33 -1.80 17.38
N ILE A 318 -9.24 -2.48 17.03
CA ILE A 318 -8.67 -2.55 15.67
C ILE A 318 -8.57 -4.03 15.29
N HIS A 319 -8.88 -4.36 14.03
CA HIS A 319 -8.80 -5.73 13.49
C HIS A 319 -8.32 -5.70 12.04
N SER A 320 -7.72 -6.76 11.55
CA SER A 320 -7.37 -6.91 10.12
C SER A 320 -8.63 -7.07 9.26
N THR A 321 -8.69 -6.44 8.09
CA THR A 321 -9.74 -6.70 7.08
C THR A 321 -9.44 -7.93 6.24
N PHE A 322 -8.26 -8.50 6.40
CA PHE A 322 -7.85 -9.69 5.69
C PHE A 322 -8.46 -10.94 6.34
N ALA A 323 -9.51 -11.49 5.71
CA ALA A 323 -10.13 -12.74 6.12
C ALA A 323 -9.75 -13.87 5.14
N THR A 324 -8.89 -14.79 5.57
CA THR A 324 -8.69 -16.07 4.87
C THR A 324 -9.62 -17.14 5.38
N THR A 325 -10.11 -17.95 4.46
CA THR A 325 -10.91 -19.14 4.74
C THR A 325 -10.07 -20.36 5.15
N THR A 326 -8.75 -20.33 4.94
CA THR A 326 -7.89 -21.54 4.98
C THR A 326 -6.68 -21.48 5.92
N ASN A 327 -6.44 -20.37 6.63
CA ASN A 327 -5.40 -20.28 7.67
C ASN A 327 -5.87 -19.36 8.81
N PRO A 328 -5.27 -19.42 10.01
CA PRO A 328 -5.47 -18.38 11.00
C PRO A 328 -4.89 -17.08 10.41
N SER A 329 -5.77 -16.27 9.82
CA SER A 329 -5.41 -14.96 9.29
C SER A 329 -4.75 -14.16 10.40
N PRO A 330 -3.69 -13.37 10.10
CA PRO A 330 -3.12 -12.52 11.12
C PRO A 330 -4.23 -11.60 11.64
N SER A 331 -4.37 -11.54 12.96
CA SER A 331 -5.41 -10.73 13.61
C SER A 331 -5.26 -9.24 13.27
N LEU A 332 -4.05 -8.82 12.94
CA LEU A 332 -3.63 -7.46 12.61
C LEU A 332 -2.49 -7.47 11.59
N ILE A 333 -2.40 -6.42 10.77
CA ILE A 333 -1.32 -6.20 9.80
C ILE A 333 -0.36 -5.15 10.39
N LEU A 334 0.80 -5.59 10.87
CA LEU A 334 1.71 -4.74 11.67
C LEU A 334 3.15 -4.70 11.19
N SER A 335 3.59 -5.71 10.44
CA SER A 335 5.00 -5.91 10.14
C SER A 335 5.18 -6.36 8.69
N SER A 336 6.44 -6.33 8.24
CA SER A 336 6.84 -6.90 6.95
C SER A 336 6.39 -8.35 6.78
N ARG A 337 6.47 -9.15 7.85
CA ARG A 337 6.04 -10.55 7.84
C ARG A 337 4.54 -10.68 7.58
N HIS A 338 3.73 -9.82 8.19
CA HIS A 338 2.29 -9.80 7.99
C HIS A 338 1.94 -9.44 6.54
N LYS A 339 2.55 -8.39 5.98
CA LYS A 339 2.34 -8.04 4.57
C LYS A 339 2.77 -9.19 3.65
N LEU A 340 3.91 -9.84 3.92
CA LEU A 340 4.38 -10.98 3.12
C LEU A 340 3.40 -12.16 3.14
N ALA A 341 2.82 -12.47 4.30
CA ALA A 341 1.82 -13.52 4.41
C ALA A 341 0.60 -13.24 3.52
N ILE A 342 0.15 -11.99 3.50
CA ILE A 342 -0.96 -11.53 2.65
C ILE A 342 -0.56 -11.57 1.17
N LEU A 343 0.59 -11.01 0.80
CA LEU A 343 1.09 -11.05 -0.59
C LEU A 343 1.16 -12.49 -1.15
N ASN A 344 1.54 -13.46 -0.32
CA ASN A 344 1.57 -14.86 -0.73
C ASN A 344 0.17 -15.49 -0.87
N SER A 345 -0.80 -15.02 -0.11
CA SER A 345 -2.20 -15.47 -0.20
C SER A 345 -2.97 -14.87 -1.39
N LEU A 346 -2.53 -13.71 -1.88
CA LEU A 346 -3.04 -13.08 -3.11
C LEU A 346 -2.58 -13.81 -4.38
N ALA A 347 -1.63 -14.75 -4.26
CA ALA A 347 -1.19 -15.54 -5.40
C ALA A 347 -2.36 -16.38 -5.95
N PRO A 348 -2.57 -16.39 -7.28
CA PRO A 348 -3.61 -17.22 -7.87
C PRO A 348 -3.33 -18.70 -7.55
N PRO A 349 -4.38 -19.54 -7.45
CA PRO A 349 -4.21 -20.96 -7.19
C PRO A 349 -3.32 -21.61 -8.26
N LYS A 350 -2.61 -22.68 -7.87
CA LYS A 350 -1.50 -23.29 -8.64
C LYS A 350 -1.89 -23.79 -10.04
N ASP A 351 -3.18 -23.96 -10.28
CA ASP A 351 -3.80 -24.42 -11.53
C ASP A 351 -3.98 -23.30 -12.57
N LYS A 352 -3.91 -22.03 -12.16
CA LYS A 352 -4.00 -20.87 -13.06
C LYS A 352 -2.60 -20.38 -13.44
N GLN A 353 -2.46 -19.84 -14.65
CA GLN A 353 -1.24 -19.13 -15.06
C GLN A 353 -0.93 -18.06 -14.00
N GLN A 354 0.22 -18.19 -13.34
CA GLN A 354 0.66 -17.18 -12.37
C GLN A 354 0.86 -15.86 -13.10
N GLY A 355 0.06 -14.85 -12.75
CA GLY A 355 0.27 -13.47 -13.17
C GLY A 355 1.58 -12.91 -12.63
N LEU A 356 2.02 -11.78 -13.19
CA LEU A 356 3.16 -11.02 -12.72
C LEU A 356 2.74 -10.19 -11.50
N ARG A 357 3.39 -10.37 -10.34
CA ARG A 357 3.12 -9.58 -9.14
C ARG A 357 4.18 -8.48 -8.98
N ILE A 358 3.71 -7.25 -8.96
CA ILE A 358 4.55 -6.08 -8.75
C ILE A 358 4.18 -5.47 -7.41
N TYR A 359 5.16 -5.32 -6.52
CA TYR A 359 4.96 -4.70 -5.21
C TYR A 359 5.64 -3.35 -5.15
N ILE A 360 4.94 -2.30 -4.71
CA ILE A 360 5.49 -0.97 -4.49
C ILE A 360 5.34 -0.58 -3.01
N GLY A 361 6.45 -0.19 -2.37
CA GLY A 361 6.48 0.25 -0.96
C GLY A 361 7.69 1.13 -0.67
N ASP A 362 7.71 1.85 0.44
CA ASP A 362 8.78 2.81 0.80
C ASP A 362 9.51 2.47 2.10
N SER A 363 8.99 1.55 2.91
CA SER A 363 9.40 1.41 4.31
C SER A 363 10.00 0.04 4.63
N PRO A 364 10.68 -0.12 5.78
CA PRO A 364 11.09 -1.42 6.32
C PRO A 364 9.93 -2.43 6.44
N THR A 365 8.68 -1.96 6.61
CA THR A 365 7.50 -2.83 6.66
C THR A 365 7.16 -3.45 5.29
N ASP A 366 7.82 -3.01 4.22
CA ASP A 366 7.65 -3.53 2.86
C ASP A 366 8.79 -4.45 2.43
N PHE A 367 9.86 -4.53 3.22
CA PHE A 367 11.12 -5.17 2.86
C PHE A 367 10.92 -6.60 2.33
N GLU A 368 10.23 -7.47 3.06
CA GLU A 368 10.04 -8.84 2.60
C GLU A 368 9.09 -8.96 1.41
N CYS A 369 8.15 -8.02 1.24
CA CYS A 369 7.25 -8.00 0.08
C CYS A 369 7.98 -7.57 -1.19
N LEU A 370 8.81 -6.53 -1.10
CA LEU A 370 9.69 -6.07 -2.18
C LEU A 370 10.59 -7.19 -2.67
N LEU A 371 11.10 -8.00 -1.74
CA LEU A 371 11.80 -9.22 -2.10
C LEU A 371 10.80 -10.23 -2.68
N ALA A 372 9.74 -10.65 -1.99
CA ALA A 372 8.93 -11.78 -2.45
C ALA A 372 8.11 -11.59 -3.75
N ALA A 373 7.94 -10.34 -4.19
CA ALA A 373 7.31 -10.01 -5.47
C ALA A 373 8.14 -10.47 -6.68
N ASP A 374 7.51 -10.52 -7.85
CA ASP A 374 8.24 -10.80 -9.09
C ASP A 374 9.02 -9.56 -9.54
N ILE A 375 8.49 -8.37 -9.27
CA ILE A 375 9.19 -7.09 -9.35
C ILE A 375 8.89 -6.31 -8.06
N GLY A 376 9.92 -6.00 -7.29
CA GLY A 376 9.85 -5.08 -6.15
C GLY A 376 10.26 -3.68 -6.57
N ILE A 377 9.47 -2.67 -6.22
CA ILE A 377 9.74 -1.26 -6.51
C ILE A 377 9.72 -0.45 -5.20
N CYS A 378 10.86 0.09 -4.82
CA CYS A 378 11.02 0.99 -3.69
C CYS A 378 10.58 2.41 -4.07
N MET A 379 9.58 2.97 -3.38
CA MET A 379 9.21 4.37 -3.53
C MET A 379 10.16 5.24 -2.70
N ARG A 380 10.94 6.11 -3.34
CA ARG A 380 11.87 7.01 -2.66
C ARG A 380 11.34 8.43 -2.72
N ALA A 381 11.15 9.03 -1.54
CA ALA A 381 10.85 10.45 -1.48
C ALA A 381 12.04 11.25 -2.01
N LEU A 382 11.82 12.05 -3.06
CA LEU A 382 12.74 13.13 -3.36
C LEU A 382 12.67 14.12 -2.21
N ARG A 383 13.81 14.40 -1.57
CA ARG A 383 13.91 15.64 -0.82
C ARG A 383 13.72 16.76 -1.82
N THR A 384 12.54 17.36 -1.86
CA THR A 384 12.38 18.70 -2.42
C THR A 384 13.34 19.57 -1.64
N SER A 385 14.46 19.92 -2.27
CA SER A 385 15.46 20.82 -1.73
C SER A 385 14.71 22.00 -1.12
N ARG A 386 14.79 22.10 0.21
CA ARG A 386 14.13 23.18 0.94
C ARG A 386 14.71 24.48 0.40
N SER A 387 13.91 25.19 -0.38
CA SER A 387 14.21 26.53 -0.86
C SER A 387 14.36 27.46 0.34
N ASN A 388 15.59 27.86 0.66
CA ASN A 388 16.03 29.23 0.42
C ASN A 388 17.45 29.46 0.96
N SER A 389 18.25 30.14 0.13
CA SER A 389 19.58 30.70 0.37
C SER A 389 20.69 29.71 0.73
N ASP A 390 21.21 28.99 -0.26
CA ASP A 390 22.51 29.37 -0.81
C ASP A 390 22.76 28.68 -2.15
N LYS A 391 23.17 29.50 -3.12
CA LYS A 391 23.41 29.13 -4.51
C LYS A 391 24.77 28.44 -4.62
N SER A 392 24.76 27.12 -4.53
CA SER A 392 25.72 26.23 -5.21
C SER A 392 25.07 24.85 -5.28
N ALA A 393 23.99 24.79 -6.07
CA ALA A 393 23.10 23.65 -6.21
C ALA A 393 23.28 22.99 -7.58
N GLU A 394 24.53 22.62 -7.89
CA GLU A 394 24.84 21.72 -8.99
C GLU A 394 25.80 20.65 -8.42
N GLU A 395 25.34 19.40 -8.43
CA GLU A 395 26.12 18.15 -8.50
C GLU A 395 26.36 17.27 -7.26
N ASP A 396 26.05 17.68 -6.03
CA ASP A 396 26.04 16.73 -4.90
C ASP A 396 24.61 16.25 -4.63
N GLU A 397 23.98 15.63 -5.64
CA GLU A 397 22.96 14.61 -5.40
C GLU A 397 23.68 13.42 -4.74
N ASP A 398 24.03 13.55 -3.47
CA ASP A 398 24.42 12.41 -2.64
C ASP A 398 23.21 11.46 -2.63
N GLU A 399 23.21 10.53 -3.58
CA GLU A 399 22.27 9.43 -3.84
C GLU A 399 22.04 8.50 -2.63
N ASN A 400 22.60 8.85 -1.47
CA ASN A 400 22.82 7.98 -0.33
C ASN A 400 21.90 8.25 0.87
N ASP A 401 20.91 9.16 0.76
CA ASP A 401 19.89 9.36 1.80
C ASP A 401 18.57 8.61 1.51
N GLY A 402 18.66 7.44 0.86
CA GLY A 402 17.53 6.58 0.46
C GLY A 402 16.65 6.01 1.59
N GLY A 403 16.65 6.63 2.76
CA GLY A 403 15.92 6.19 3.94
C GLY A 403 16.47 4.90 4.55
N GLU A 404 15.81 4.42 5.61
CA GLU A 404 16.22 3.18 6.29
C GLU A 404 16.10 1.96 5.35
N LEU A 405 15.08 1.93 4.49
CA LEU A 405 14.88 0.83 3.55
C LEU A 405 16.03 0.69 2.55
N SER A 406 16.58 1.79 1.99
CA SER A 406 17.74 1.68 1.10
C SER A 406 18.94 1.09 1.84
N ARG A 407 19.22 1.58 3.06
CA ARG A 407 20.33 1.05 3.87
C ARG A 407 20.14 -0.43 4.19
N MET A 408 18.90 -0.87 4.45
CA MET A 408 18.59 -2.29 4.63
C MET A 408 18.93 -3.09 3.36
N MET A 409 18.52 -2.62 2.18
CA MET A 409 18.83 -3.28 0.91
C MET A 409 20.34 -3.37 0.67
N ASP A 410 21.10 -2.30 0.94
CA ASP A 410 22.55 -2.28 0.81
C ASP A 410 23.23 -3.28 1.77
N ARG A 411 22.77 -3.33 3.04
CA ARG A 411 23.28 -4.29 4.05
C ARG A 411 23.07 -5.74 3.62
N VAL A 412 21.96 -6.04 2.97
CA VAL A 412 21.65 -7.41 2.53
C VAL A 412 22.21 -7.76 1.14
N GLY A 413 22.93 -6.83 0.50
CA GLY A 413 23.46 -7.02 -0.85
C GLY A 413 22.36 -7.14 -1.90
N VAL A 414 21.30 -6.34 -1.75
CA VAL A 414 20.23 -6.22 -2.75
C VAL A 414 20.45 -4.94 -3.54
N LYS A 415 20.90 -5.08 -4.78
CA LYS A 415 21.08 -3.96 -5.70
C LYS A 415 19.76 -3.23 -5.94
N CYS A 416 19.75 -1.93 -5.66
CA CYS A 416 18.64 -1.03 -5.93
C CYS A 416 18.92 -0.18 -7.17
N VAL A 417 18.31 -0.51 -8.30
CA VAL A 417 18.47 0.25 -9.56
C VAL A 417 17.27 1.16 -9.79
N ARG A 418 17.46 2.30 -10.46
CA ARG A 418 16.33 3.16 -10.78
C ARG A 418 15.46 2.53 -11.85
N LEU A 419 14.13 2.55 -11.67
CA LEU A 419 13.21 1.88 -12.58
C LEU A 419 13.31 2.41 -14.02
N ARG A 420 13.60 3.70 -14.19
CA ARG A 420 13.78 4.26 -15.55
C ARG A 420 14.96 3.64 -16.29
N ASP A 421 16.00 3.20 -15.58
CA ASP A 421 17.20 2.57 -16.14
C ASP A 421 17.03 1.05 -16.28
N PHE A 422 15.91 0.53 -15.77
CA PHE A 422 15.48 -0.85 -15.89
C PHE A 422 14.86 -1.08 -17.27
N ASP A 423 15.71 -1.24 -18.29
CA ASP A 423 15.27 -1.64 -19.63
C ASP A 423 15.07 -3.17 -19.73
N ALA A 424 14.34 -3.59 -20.77
CA ALA A 424 14.10 -5.00 -21.08
C ALA A 424 15.41 -5.83 -21.08
N ARG A 425 16.50 -5.26 -21.61
CA ARG A 425 17.82 -5.91 -21.71
C ARG A 425 18.57 -5.93 -20.38
N GLY A 426 18.31 -4.99 -19.48
CA GLY A 426 18.82 -4.95 -18.12
C GLY A 426 18.18 -6.04 -17.29
N LEU A 427 16.85 -6.20 -17.42
CA LEU A 427 16.14 -7.33 -16.82
C LEU A 427 16.67 -8.67 -17.34
N GLU A 428 16.87 -8.81 -18.65
CA GLU A 428 17.46 -10.03 -19.23
C GLU A 428 18.88 -10.30 -18.73
N ARG A 429 19.79 -9.32 -18.74
CA ARG A 429 21.19 -9.49 -18.29
C ARG A 429 21.32 -9.83 -16.81
N GLU A 430 20.58 -9.13 -15.95
CA GLU A 430 20.58 -9.39 -14.51
C GLU A 430 19.97 -10.76 -14.20
N MET A 431 19.01 -11.19 -15.02
CA MET A 431 18.47 -12.53 -14.92
C MET A 431 19.44 -13.58 -15.46
N GLU A 432 20.12 -13.38 -16.58
CA GLU A 432 20.97 -14.35 -17.30
C GLU A 432 22.22 -14.85 -16.52
N GLY A 433 22.56 -14.25 -15.38
CA GLY A 433 23.61 -14.75 -14.49
C GLY A 433 23.38 -16.21 -14.06
N ASP A 434 24.17 -17.13 -14.61
CA ASP A 434 24.03 -18.59 -14.45
C ASP A 434 24.50 -19.11 -13.06
N GLN A 435 24.93 -18.22 -12.17
CA GLN A 435 25.34 -18.54 -10.80
C GLN A 435 24.75 -17.52 -9.82
N GLY A 436 23.58 -17.84 -9.25
CA GLY A 436 23.04 -17.11 -8.10
C GLY A 436 22.62 -15.66 -8.37
N SER A 437 21.91 -15.41 -9.49
CA SER A 437 21.39 -14.09 -9.90
C SER A 437 20.95 -13.26 -8.69
N GLU A 438 21.71 -12.20 -8.42
CA GLU A 438 21.44 -11.23 -7.37
C GLU A 438 20.03 -10.68 -7.58
N LYS A 439 19.28 -10.59 -6.49
CA LYS A 439 17.92 -10.08 -6.57
C LYS A 439 17.98 -8.57 -6.73
N VAL A 440 17.34 -8.06 -7.78
CA VAL A 440 17.28 -6.63 -8.03
C VAL A 440 15.93 -6.09 -7.57
N VAL A 441 15.97 -5.01 -6.79
CA VAL A 441 14.81 -4.19 -6.45
C VAL A 441 14.95 -2.88 -7.25
N ALA A 442 13.87 -2.44 -7.89
CA ALA A 442 13.88 -1.15 -8.57
C ALA A 442 13.54 -0.03 -7.57
N TRP A 443 13.83 1.22 -7.90
CA TRP A 443 13.30 2.37 -7.16
C TRP A 443 12.72 3.45 -8.09
N VAL A 444 11.74 4.18 -7.60
CA VAL A 444 11.07 5.30 -8.31
C VAL A 444 10.87 6.48 -7.39
N ARG A 445 10.67 7.67 -7.98
CA ARG A 445 10.36 8.90 -7.24
C ARG A 445 8.86 9.06 -6.99
N ASP A 446 8.06 8.66 -7.98
CA ASP A 446 6.62 8.78 -8.02
C ASP A 446 6.00 7.83 -9.06
N PHE A 447 4.68 7.88 -9.20
CA PHE A 447 3.96 7.04 -10.14
C PHE A 447 4.03 7.54 -11.59
N GLU A 448 4.50 8.77 -11.85
CA GLU A 448 4.74 9.24 -13.21
C GLU A 448 5.90 8.44 -13.81
N GLU A 449 6.98 8.25 -13.05
CA GLU A 449 8.11 7.40 -13.45
C GLU A 449 7.70 5.92 -13.65
N VAL A 450 6.73 5.42 -12.85
CA VAL A 450 6.14 4.08 -13.06
C VAL A 450 5.37 4.03 -14.37
N CYS A 451 4.55 5.04 -14.67
CA CYS A 451 3.79 5.13 -15.92
C CYS A 451 4.71 5.20 -17.15
N GLU A 452 5.75 6.02 -17.11
CA GLU A 452 6.76 6.11 -18.17
C GLU A 452 7.45 4.77 -18.42
N TRP A 453 7.77 4.04 -17.34
CA TRP A 453 8.34 2.71 -17.45
C TRP A 453 7.36 1.71 -18.08
N VAL A 454 6.10 1.68 -17.64
CA VAL A 454 5.02 0.86 -18.21
C VAL A 454 4.85 1.14 -19.72
N ASP A 455 4.84 2.41 -20.11
CA ASP A 455 4.69 2.82 -21.51
C ASP A 455 5.83 2.34 -22.39
N ARG A 456 7.07 2.38 -21.87
CA ARG A 456 8.26 1.85 -22.57
C ARG A 456 8.25 0.33 -22.67
N MET A 457 7.66 -0.35 -21.70
CA MET A 457 7.46 -1.81 -21.74
C MET A 457 6.32 -2.22 -22.68
N GLY A 458 5.54 -1.26 -23.20
CA GLY A 458 4.38 -1.53 -24.05
C GLY A 458 3.22 -2.19 -23.29
N TRP A 459 3.22 -2.13 -21.96
CA TRP A 459 2.14 -2.68 -21.15
C TRP A 459 0.95 -1.73 -21.13
N GLY A 460 -0.25 -2.24 -21.41
CA GLY A 460 -1.49 -1.44 -21.40
C GLY A 460 -1.87 -0.80 -22.74
N ARG A 461 -1.10 -0.99 -23.82
CA ARG A 461 -1.57 -0.67 -25.18
C ARG A 461 -2.49 -1.79 -25.66
N GLU A 462 -3.77 -1.73 -25.32
CA GLU A 462 -4.79 -2.54 -25.99
C GLU A 462 -4.75 -2.21 -27.49
N GLY A 463 -4.67 -3.24 -28.35
CA GLY A 463 -4.34 -3.20 -29.78
C GLY A 463 -5.30 -2.41 -30.68
N THR A 464 -5.47 -1.11 -30.42
CA THR A 464 -6.35 -0.19 -31.14
C THR A 464 -5.79 0.25 -32.50
N GLU A 465 -4.50 0.00 -32.80
CA GLU A 465 -3.89 0.43 -34.07
C GLU A 465 -3.80 -0.67 -35.16
N GLY A 466 -4.56 -1.76 -35.03
CA GLY A 466 -4.62 -2.82 -36.07
C GLY A 466 -5.50 -2.49 -37.28
N GLY A 467 -6.20 -1.35 -37.30
CA GLY A 467 -7.11 -0.96 -38.39
C GLY A 467 -6.64 0.31 -39.10
N LEU A 468 -6.44 0.23 -40.42
CA LEU A 468 -6.31 1.34 -41.39
C LEU A 468 -4.90 1.86 -41.76
N SER A 469 -3.96 0.97 -42.09
CA SER A 469 -2.86 1.33 -43.01
C SER A 469 -2.70 0.33 -44.16
N GLY A 470 -3.82 -0.05 -44.77
CA GLY A 470 -3.85 -0.68 -46.09
C GLY A 470 -4.14 0.35 -47.19
N SER A 471 -3.24 1.31 -47.42
CA SER A 471 -3.23 2.11 -48.66
C SER A 471 -2.28 1.48 -49.66
N GLY A 472 -2.84 1.02 -50.77
CA GLY A 472 -2.16 0.21 -51.77
C GLY A 472 -0.90 0.81 -52.39
N ARG A 473 -0.07 -0.10 -52.89
CA ARG A 473 0.76 0.10 -54.07
C ARG A 473 0.44 -0.99 -55.09
#